data_AF-A0A923TXJ5-F1
#
_entry.id   AF-A0A923TXJ5-F1
#
_cell.length_a   1.000
_cell.length_b   1.000
_cell.length_c   1.000
_cell.angle_alpha   90.00
_cell.angle_beta   90.00
_cell.angle_gamma   90.00
#
_symmetry.space_group_name_H-M   'P 1'
#
loop_
_entity.id
_entity.type
_entity.pdbx_description
1 polymer ?
#
loop_
_entity_poly.entity_id
_entity_poly.type
_entity_poly.pdbx_seq_one_letter_code
_entity_poly.pdbx_strand_id
1 'polypeptide(L)'
;HHEDFTGQYGKFYAMYRDHAWYRQQQAEYEASAKKYGMNKVSKLKLATVQKIKEFVAGGGFLFAMCSATDTYDIALSASGTDICEAMFDGDAADPSAQSKLDYNQSFAFKNFKLITNPFEYEFSNIDSRPNNQPKKVEEKNDYFSLFTFSAKWDPIPCMLSQCHLSSVKGFMGQTTAFSKNLIKNEVIVMGENKTQGEAKYIHGTFGKGTWTFYGGHDPEDYEHFVTEDPTDLNLHPNSAGYRLILNNILFPAAKKKKQKT
;
A
#
# COMPACT_ATOMS: atom_id res chain seq x y z
N HIS A 1 -4.33 -1.24 7.32
CA HIS A 1 -3.37 -2.16 6.69
C HIS A 1 -3.93 -2.69 5.36
N HIS A 2 -5.20 -3.09 5.25
CA HIS A 2 -5.82 -3.61 4.01
C HIS A 2 -6.84 -2.66 3.36
N GLU A 3 -6.57 -1.35 3.37
CA GLU A 3 -7.55 -0.41 2.81
C GLU A 3 -7.50 -0.43 1.27
N ASP A 4 -8.66 -0.53 0.65
CA ASP A 4 -8.83 -0.36 -0.80
C ASP A 4 -9.42 1.02 -1.07
N PHE A 5 -8.58 1.88 -1.64
CA PHE A 5 -8.97 3.23 -2.01
C PHE A 5 -9.64 3.37 -3.39
N THR A 6 -9.74 2.29 -4.16
CA THR A 6 -10.38 2.32 -5.50
C THR A 6 -11.89 2.15 -5.45
N GLY A 7 -12.42 1.51 -4.39
CA GLY A 7 -13.83 1.16 -4.29
C GLY A 7 -14.20 -0.15 -4.98
N GLN A 8 -13.21 -1.02 -5.24
CA GLN A 8 -13.41 -2.36 -5.81
C GLN A 8 -13.49 -3.45 -4.73
N TYR A 9 -13.75 -3.06 -3.47
CA TYR A 9 -13.98 -3.94 -2.32
C TYR A 9 -12.87 -4.98 -2.13
N GLY A 10 -11.61 -4.54 -2.25
CA GLY A 10 -10.46 -5.42 -2.09
C GLY A 10 -10.28 -6.43 -3.23
N LYS A 11 -11.02 -6.29 -4.34
CA LYS A 11 -11.13 -7.28 -5.44
C LYS A 11 -11.41 -8.70 -4.94
N PHE A 12 -12.18 -8.80 -3.86
CA PHE A 12 -12.58 -10.08 -3.26
C PHE A 12 -13.77 -10.74 -3.95
N TYR A 13 -14.36 -10.11 -4.97
CA TYR A 13 -15.56 -10.58 -5.66
C TYR A 13 -15.43 -12.01 -6.19
N ALA A 14 -14.28 -12.36 -6.78
CA ALA A 14 -14.06 -13.67 -7.40
C ALA A 14 -14.28 -14.85 -6.44
N MET A 15 -13.70 -14.72 -5.23
CA MET A 15 -13.66 -15.79 -4.24
C MET A 15 -14.79 -15.67 -3.22
N TYR A 16 -15.26 -14.45 -2.93
CA TYR A 16 -16.05 -14.18 -1.74
C TYR A 16 -17.41 -13.52 -1.96
N ARG A 17 -17.83 -13.26 -3.21
CA ARG A 17 -19.13 -12.60 -3.51
C ARG A 17 -20.35 -13.22 -2.81
N ASP A 18 -20.32 -14.53 -2.59
CA ASP A 18 -21.44 -15.28 -1.99
C ASP A 18 -21.33 -15.37 -0.45
N HIS A 19 -20.21 -14.94 0.13
CA HIS A 19 -19.99 -14.95 1.58
C HIS A 19 -20.73 -13.81 2.27
N ALA A 20 -21.31 -14.11 3.44
CA ALA A 20 -22.08 -13.14 4.22
C ALA A 20 -21.22 -11.94 4.68
N TRP A 21 -19.99 -12.18 5.12
CA TRP A 21 -19.08 -11.12 5.57
C TRP A 21 -18.74 -10.14 4.44
N TYR A 22 -18.57 -10.62 3.21
CA TYR A 22 -18.25 -9.77 2.07
C TYR A 22 -19.43 -8.88 1.71
N ARG A 23 -20.65 -9.46 1.60
CA ARG A 23 -21.87 -8.68 1.36
C ARG A 23 -22.13 -7.64 2.45
N GLN A 24 -21.85 -8.00 3.72
CA GLN A 24 -21.97 -7.06 4.83
C GLN A 24 -20.96 -5.91 4.68
N GLN A 25 -19.69 -6.20 4.38
CA GLN A 25 -18.67 -5.17 4.16
C GLN A 25 -19.05 -4.22 3.01
N GLN A 26 -19.60 -4.76 1.90
CA GLN A 26 -20.09 -3.94 0.80
C GLN A 26 -21.20 -2.98 1.28
N ALA A 27 -22.20 -3.51 1.98
CA ALA A 27 -23.30 -2.71 2.51
C ALA A 27 -22.83 -1.62 3.49
N GLU A 28 -21.83 -1.92 4.33
CA GLU A 28 -21.23 -0.95 5.26
C GLU A 28 -20.51 0.19 4.51
N TYR A 29 -19.75 -0.12 3.45
CA TYR A 29 -19.09 0.88 2.64
C TYR A 29 -20.08 1.75 1.86
N GLU A 30 -21.12 1.16 1.27
CA GLU A 30 -22.19 1.89 0.59
C GLU A 30 -22.97 2.80 1.56
N ALA A 31 -23.28 2.32 2.77
CA ALA A 31 -23.93 3.11 3.80
C ALA A 31 -23.05 4.30 4.23
N SER A 32 -21.74 4.08 4.36
CA SER A 32 -20.78 5.14 4.65
C SER A 32 -20.73 6.19 3.53
N ALA A 33 -20.69 5.76 2.26
CA ALA A 33 -20.73 6.67 1.11
C ALA A 33 -22.00 7.55 1.13
N LYS A 34 -23.17 6.93 1.34
CA LYS A 34 -24.45 7.65 1.47
C LYS A 34 -24.46 8.63 2.64
N LYS A 35 -23.89 8.25 3.79
CA LYS A 35 -23.78 9.11 4.98
C LYS A 35 -23.01 10.41 4.69
N TYR A 36 -22.01 10.35 3.81
CA TYR A 36 -21.23 11.52 3.36
C TYR A 36 -21.76 12.15 2.06
N GLY A 37 -22.98 11.80 1.63
CA GLY A 37 -23.63 12.40 0.45
C GLY A 37 -23.07 11.92 -0.89
N MET A 38 -22.43 10.76 -0.93
CA MET A 38 -21.82 10.20 -2.14
C MET A 38 -22.59 8.97 -2.62
N ASN A 39 -22.83 8.90 -3.93
CA ASN A 39 -23.57 7.80 -4.55
C ASN A 39 -22.73 6.54 -4.79
N LYS A 40 -21.39 6.68 -4.83
CA LYS A 40 -20.45 5.59 -5.09
C LYS A 40 -19.38 5.51 -4.01
N VAL A 41 -19.00 4.29 -3.63
CA VAL A 41 -17.89 4.05 -2.70
C VAL A 41 -16.56 4.57 -3.27
N SER A 42 -16.32 4.39 -4.57
CA SER A 42 -15.14 4.92 -5.27
C SER A 42 -14.98 6.44 -5.10
N LYS A 43 -16.09 7.20 -5.08
CA LYS A 43 -16.07 8.65 -4.81
C LYS A 43 -15.73 8.98 -3.35
N LEU A 44 -16.25 8.21 -2.39
CA LEU A 44 -15.89 8.38 -0.97
C LEU A 44 -14.41 8.08 -0.74
N LYS A 45 -13.91 7.00 -1.33
CA LYS A 45 -12.50 6.62 -1.21
C LYS A 45 -11.59 7.65 -1.88
N LEU A 46 -11.93 8.15 -3.08
CA LEU A 46 -11.20 9.24 -3.71
C LEU A 46 -11.15 10.50 -2.85
N ALA A 47 -12.28 10.93 -2.28
CA ALA A 47 -12.32 12.10 -1.40
C ALA A 47 -11.46 11.89 -0.14
N THR A 48 -11.47 10.68 0.42
CA THR A 48 -10.61 10.30 1.55
C THR A 48 -9.13 10.39 1.18
N VAL A 49 -8.74 9.84 0.04
CA VAL A 49 -7.36 9.90 -0.48
C VAL A 49 -6.92 11.34 -0.74
N GLN A 50 -7.78 12.18 -1.31
CA GLN A 50 -7.50 13.61 -1.51
C GLN A 50 -7.26 14.32 -0.17
N LYS A 51 -8.05 14.01 0.87
CA LYS A 51 -7.85 14.57 2.22
C LYS A 51 -6.55 14.09 2.86
N ILE A 52 -6.17 12.83 2.68
CA ILE A 52 -4.87 12.32 3.13
C ILE A 52 -3.74 13.03 2.39
N LYS A 53 -3.86 13.22 1.07
CA LYS A 53 -2.89 13.96 0.26
C LYS A 53 -2.71 15.40 0.74
N GLU A 54 -3.81 16.10 1.03
CA GLU A 54 -3.79 17.45 1.63
C GLU A 54 -3.11 17.45 3.01
N PHE A 55 -3.40 16.46 3.86
CA PHE A 55 -2.78 16.32 5.18
C PHE A 55 -1.27 16.13 5.07
N VAL A 56 -0.80 15.23 4.20
CA VAL A 56 0.63 15.04 3.95
C VAL A 56 1.25 16.33 3.40
N ALA A 57 0.62 16.97 2.41
CA ALA A 57 1.11 18.24 1.87
C ALA A 57 1.30 19.33 2.94
N GLY A 58 0.42 19.33 3.96
CA GLY A 58 0.46 20.25 5.09
C GLY A 58 1.55 19.98 6.13
N GLY A 59 2.33 18.89 5.99
CA GLY A 59 3.34 18.47 6.97
C GLY A 59 3.00 17.19 7.72
N GLY A 60 1.90 16.53 7.35
CA GLY A 60 1.50 15.24 7.88
C GLY A 60 2.41 14.09 7.42
N PHE A 61 2.18 12.93 8.02
CA PHE A 61 2.86 11.69 7.68
C PHE A 61 1.86 10.61 7.27
N LEU A 62 2.14 9.91 6.17
CA LEU A 62 1.39 8.74 5.72
C LEU A 62 2.26 7.48 5.77
N PHE A 63 1.79 6.45 6.47
CA PHE A 63 2.31 5.09 6.34
C PHE A 63 1.22 4.19 5.77
N ALA A 64 1.54 3.46 4.72
CA ALA A 64 0.63 2.50 4.10
C ALA A 64 1.35 1.17 3.83
N MET A 65 0.58 0.08 3.92
CA MET A 65 1.04 -1.28 3.67
C MET A 65 0.02 -2.04 2.83
N CYS A 66 0.42 -3.22 2.32
CA CYS A 66 -0.45 -4.09 1.53
C CYS A 66 -1.14 -3.30 0.40
N SER A 67 -2.41 -3.59 0.10
CA SER A 67 -3.17 -2.95 -0.97
C SER A 67 -3.37 -1.44 -0.82
N ALA A 68 -3.23 -0.89 0.40
CA ALA A 68 -3.35 0.55 0.61
C ALA A 68 -2.24 1.33 -0.12
N THR A 69 -1.11 0.70 -0.44
CA THR A 69 0.00 1.35 -1.16
C THR A 69 -0.35 1.58 -2.63
N ASP A 70 -0.78 0.52 -3.34
CA ASP A 70 -1.17 0.59 -4.75
C ASP A 70 -2.45 1.39 -4.95
N THR A 71 -3.49 1.04 -4.20
CA THR A 71 -4.84 1.59 -4.41
C THR A 71 -4.90 3.08 -4.13
N TYR A 72 -4.04 3.60 -3.25
CA TYR A 72 -3.93 5.04 -2.99
C TYR A 72 -3.49 5.82 -4.24
N ASP A 73 -2.41 5.36 -4.88
CA ASP A 73 -1.89 5.99 -6.10
C ASP A 73 -2.80 5.75 -7.32
N ILE A 74 -3.45 4.58 -7.39
CA ILE A 74 -4.46 4.29 -8.41
C ILE A 74 -5.64 5.26 -8.27
N ALA A 75 -6.20 5.43 -7.07
CA ALA A 75 -7.32 6.33 -6.82
C ALA A 75 -6.98 7.79 -7.17
N LEU A 76 -5.78 8.27 -6.80
CA LEU A 76 -5.31 9.60 -7.19
C LEU A 76 -5.22 9.76 -8.71
N SER A 77 -4.59 8.80 -9.37
CA SER A 77 -4.38 8.85 -10.83
C SER A 77 -5.71 8.75 -11.60
N ALA A 78 -6.69 8.03 -11.05
CA ALA A 78 -8.02 7.82 -11.62
C ALA A 78 -9.06 8.86 -11.18
N SER A 79 -8.69 9.96 -10.53
CA SER A 79 -9.65 10.89 -9.88
C SER A 79 -10.79 11.41 -10.79
N GLY A 80 -10.53 11.55 -12.09
CA GLY A 80 -11.51 11.98 -13.10
C GLY A 80 -12.15 10.86 -13.93
N THR A 81 -11.90 9.60 -13.61
CA THR A 81 -12.22 8.44 -14.46
C THR A 81 -12.88 7.34 -13.65
N ASP A 82 -13.82 6.61 -14.25
CA ASP A 82 -14.40 5.43 -13.63
C ASP A 82 -13.57 4.18 -13.94
N ILE A 83 -13.17 3.46 -12.90
CA ILE A 83 -12.37 2.22 -12.99
C ILE A 83 -13.09 1.02 -12.38
N CYS A 84 -14.29 1.22 -11.81
CA CYS A 84 -15.07 0.17 -11.18
C CYS A 84 -15.98 -0.50 -12.22
N GLU A 85 -15.96 -1.82 -12.25
CA GLU A 85 -16.86 -2.64 -13.07
C GLU A 85 -18.23 -2.83 -12.39
N ALA A 86 -19.24 -3.19 -13.20
CA ALA A 86 -20.65 -3.15 -12.79
C ALA A 86 -21.02 -4.02 -11.57
N MET A 87 -20.24 -5.04 -11.23
CA MET A 87 -20.49 -5.82 -10.01
C MET A 87 -20.12 -5.08 -8.72
N PHE A 88 -19.35 -3.99 -8.80
CA PHE A 88 -18.93 -3.19 -7.66
C PHE A 88 -19.90 -2.04 -7.36
N ASP A 89 -20.35 -1.31 -8.37
CA ASP A 89 -21.19 -0.11 -8.18
C ASP A 89 -22.33 0.07 -9.21
N GLY A 90 -22.58 -0.92 -10.06
CA GLY A 90 -23.80 -1.03 -10.88
C GLY A 90 -23.73 -0.46 -12.30
N ASP A 91 -22.62 0.14 -12.70
CA ASP A 91 -22.37 0.63 -14.06
C ASP A 91 -20.99 0.18 -14.59
N ALA A 92 -20.81 0.27 -15.90
CA ALA A 92 -19.57 -0.20 -16.54
C ALA A 92 -18.41 0.78 -16.29
N ALA A 93 -17.21 0.24 -16.08
CA ALA A 93 -15.99 1.04 -16.04
C ALA A 93 -15.79 1.79 -17.36
N ASP A 94 -15.03 2.89 -17.33
CA ASP A 94 -14.70 3.63 -18.54
C ASP A 94 -13.78 2.76 -19.44
N PRO A 95 -14.18 2.43 -20.69
CA PRO A 95 -13.36 1.60 -21.57
C PRO A 95 -11.99 2.21 -21.92
N SER A 96 -11.85 3.53 -21.73
CA SER A 96 -10.62 4.29 -21.93
C SER A 96 -9.92 4.64 -20.62
N ALA A 97 -10.27 4.00 -19.50
CA ALA A 97 -9.78 4.37 -18.19
C ALA A 97 -8.24 4.44 -18.09
N GLN A 98 -7.57 3.46 -18.69
CA GLN A 98 -6.12 3.35 -18.69
C GLN A 98 -5.40 4.57 -19.29
N SER A 99 -5.94 5.15 -20.37
CA SER A 99 -5.32 6.31 -21.05
C SER A 99 -5.66 7.63 -20.37
N LYS A 100 -6.63 7.65 -19.45
CA LYS A 100 -7.07 8.82 -18.70
C LYS A 100 -6.39 8.97 -17.33
N LEU A 101 -5.54 8.02 -16.94
CA LEU A 101 -4.80 8.11 -15.68
C LEU A 101 -3.79 9.25 -15.68
N ASP A 102 -3.84 10.11 -14.66
CA ASP A 102 -2.84 11.17 -14.41
C ASP A 102 -1.83 10.73 -13.34
N TYR A 103 -0.73 10.13 -13.77
CA TYR A 103 0.35 9.72 -12.87
C TYR A 103 1.08 10.89 -12.19
N ASN A 104 0.83 12.16 -12.56
CA ASN A 104 1.37 13.28 -11.79
C ASN A 104 0.70 13.39 -10.41
N GLN A 105 -0.51 12.81 -10.26
CA GLN A 105 -1.23 12.84 -8.99
C GLN A 105 -0.69 11.87 -7.94
N SER A 106 -0.05 10.78 -8.37
CA SER A 106 0.45 9.72 -7.49
C SER A 106 1.66 10.14 -6.66
N PHE A 107 1.90 9.46 -5.55
CA PHE A 107 3.09 9.65 -4.72
C PHE A 107 4.29 8.85 -5.24
N ALA A 108 4.10 7.57 -5.49
CA ALA A 108 5.18 6.63 -5.70
C ALA A 108 5.28 6.13 -7.14
N PHE A 109 4.14 5.87 -7.79
CA PHE A 109 4.12 5.05 -9.02
C PHE A 109 3.82 5.84 -10.28
N LYS A 110 4.36 5.37 -11.42
CA LYS A 110 4.16 5.92 -12.77
C LYS A 110 3.92 4.79 -13.76
N ASN A 111 3.17 5.08 -14.82
CA ASN A 111 3.00 4.19 -15.99
C ASN A 111 2.51 2.77 -15.65
N PHE A 112 1.83 2.59 -14.52
CA PHE A 112 1.24 1.31 -14.15
C PHE A 112 0.01 1.02 -15.02
N LYS A 113 -0.28 -0.26 -15.21
CA LYS A 113 -1.43 -0.74 -15.97
C LYS A 113 -2.47 -1.30 -15.01
N LEU A 114 -3.71 -0.84 -15.14
CA LEU A 114 -4.85 -1.36 -14.41
C LEU A 114 -5.13 -2.80 -14.83
N ILE A 115 -5.55 -3.62 -13.87
CA ILE A 115 -6.11 -4.94 -14.13
C ILE A 115 -7.63 -4.79 -14.02
N THR A 116 -8.28 -4.76 -15.17
CA THR A 116 -9.74 -4.55 -15.27
C THR A 116 -10.56 -5.81 -15.02
N ASN A 117 -9.94 -6.99 -15.08
CA ASN A 117 -10.62 -8.24 -14.77
C ASN A 117 -11.03 -8.27 -13.29
N PRO A 118 -12.35 -8.30 -12.97
CA PRO A 118 -12.84 -8.31 -11.60
C PRO A 118 -12.61 -9.66 -10.90
N PHE A 119 -12.25 -10.70 -11.67
CA PHE A 119 -11.90 -12.02 -11.15
C PHE A 119 -10.41 -12.15 -10.79
N GLU A 120 -9.60 -11.14 -11.09
CA GLU A 120 -8.21 -11.07 -10.66
C GLU A 120 -8.10 -10.26 -9.36
N TYR A 121 -7.32 -10.79 -8.43
CA TYR A 121 -7.16 -10.21 -7.10
C TYR A 121 -6.39 -8.88 -7.12
N GLU A 122 -5.59 -8.64 -8.17
CA GLU A 122 -4.67 -7.51 -8.24
C GLU A 122 -5.32 -6.31 -8.93
N PHE A 123 -5.01 -5.10 -8.47
CA PHE A 123 -5.56 -3.87 -9.01
C PHE A 123 -4.81 -3.36 -10.24
N SER A 124 -3.50 -3.64 -10.30
CA SER A 124 -2.60 -3.16 -11.34
C SER A 124 -1.35 -4.03 -11.41
N ASN A 125 -0.45 -3.72 -12.33
CA ASN A 125 0.87 -4.34 -12.42
C ASN A 125 1.93 -3.72 -11.47
N ILE A 126 1.53 -2.92 -10.46
CA ILE A 126 2.47 -2.37 -9.47
C ILE A 126 3.08 -3.50 -8.64
N ASP A 127 2.27 -4.47 -8.20
CA ASP A 127 2.78 -5.64 -7.50
C ASP A 127 3.70 -6.46 -8.41
N SER A 128 4.95 -6.66 -7.99
CA SER A 128 5.94 -7.46 -8.69
C SER A 128 5.72 -8.97 -8.54
N ARG A 129 4.83 -9.37 -7.62
CA ARG A 129 4.51 -10.75 -7.28
C ARG A 129 2.99 -10.99 -7.17
N PRO A 130 2.25 -10.80 -8.28
CA PRO A 130 0.82 -11.09 -8.28
C PRO A 130 0.56 -12.58 -8.00
N ASN A 131 -0.55 -12.88 -7.33
CA ASN A 131 -0.97 -14.22 -6.90
C ASN A 131 -1.18 -15.18 -8.08
N ASN A 132 -1.40 -14.66 -9.28
CA ASN A 132 -1.58 -15.44 -10.51
C ASN A 132 -0.26 -15.84 -11.20
N GLN A 133 0.91 -15.51 -10.64
CA GLN A 133 2.21 -15.90 -11.17
C GLN A 133 2.94 -16.91 -10.27
N PRO A 134 3.75 -17.83 -10.86
CA PRO A 134 4.59 -18.71 -10.08
C PRO A 134 5.49 -17.90 -9.14
N LYS A 135 5.58 -18.33 -7.87
CA LYS A 135 6.49 -17.71 -6.91
C LYS A 135 7.91 -17.73 -7.49
N LYS A 136 8.49 -16.56 -7.71
CA LYS A 136 9.87 -16.42 -8.21
C LYS A 136 10.91 -16.85 -7.17
N VAL A 137 10.50 -16.94 -5.90
CA VAL A 137 11.36 -17.31 -4.76
C VAL A 137 10.55 -18.10 -3.73
N GLU A 138 11.18 -19.11 -3.15
CA GLU A 138 10.64 -19.86 -2.00
C GLU A 138 10.80 -19.05 -0.71
N GLU A 139 9.86 -19.16 0.23
CA GLU A 139 9.87 -18.43 1.52
C GLU A 139 11.23 -18.46 2.22
N LYS A 140 11.85 -19.64 2.33
CA LYS A 140 13.16 -19.81 3.00
C LYS A 140 14.28 -18.98 2.39
N ASN A 141 14.12 -18.54 1.13
CA ASN A 141 15.06 -17.75 0.36
C ASN A 141 14.55 -16.33 0.09
N ASP A 142 13.35 -15.98 0.56
CA ASP A 142 12.77 -14.67 0.33
C ASP A 142 13.28 -13.66 1.38
N TYR A 143 14.16 -12.77 0.92
CA TYR A 143 14.71 -11.70 1.73
C TYR A 143 14.79 -10.42 0.91
N PHE A 144 14.70 -9.29 1.59
CA PHE A 144 15.05 -7.99 1.04
C PHE A 144 16.12 -7.33 1.90
N SER A 145 17.02 -6.60 1.24
CA SER A 145 18.10 -5.88 1.89
C SER A 145 17.71 -4.43 2.15
N LEU A 146 18.07 -3.90 3.31
CA LEU A 146 17.88 -2.51 3.66
C LEU A 146 19.08 -1.68 3.21
N PHE A 147 18.79 -0.47 2.72
CA PHE A 147 19.81 0.53 2.43
C PHE A 147 20.32 1.17 3.73
N THR A 148 21.63 1.41 3.78
CA THR A 148 22.26 2.18 4.85
C THR A 148 22.24 3.66 4.48
N PHE A 149 21.61 4.47 5.32
CA PHE A 149 21.48 5.91 5.13
C PHE A 149 22.37 6.68 6.09
N SER A 150 22.81 7.88 5.70
CA SER A 150 23.60 8.72 6.58
C SER A 150 22.71 9.39 7.61
N ALA A 151 22.96 9.18 8.91
CA ALA A 151 22.25 9.89 9.98
C ALA A 151 22.39 11.42 9.89
N LYS A 152 23.43 11.92 9.21
CA LYS A 152 23.68 13.36 9.00
C LYS A 152 22.88 13.93 7.83
N TRP A 153 22.81 13.20 6.72
CA TRP A 153 22.24 13.72 5.46
C TRP A 153 20.82 13.23 5.22
N ASP A 154 20.51 12.00 5.65
CA ASP A 154 19.25 11.30 5.41
C ASP A 154 18.63 10.82 6.74
N PRO A 155 18.36 11.74 7.70
CA PRO A 155 17.98 11.35 9.06
C PRO A 155 16.66 10.55 9.09
N ILE A 156 15.69 10.88 8.24
CA ILE A 156 14.39 10.19 8.21
C ILE A 156 14.55 8.76 7.69
N PRO A 157 15.07 8.51 6.46
CA PRO A 157 15.34 7.14 6.02
C PRO A 157 16.22 6.34 6.99
N CYS A 158 17.24 6.97 7.58
CA CYS A 158 18.13 6.33 8.57
C CYS A 158 17.38 5.85 9.83
N MET A 159 16.42 6.63 10.34
CA MET A 159 15.59 6.20 11.46
C MET A 159 14.60 5.12 11.04
N LEU A 160 13.94 5.31 9.89
CA LEU A 160 12.90 4.42 9.40
C LEU A 160 13.41 3.02 9.03
N SER A 161 14.67 2.89 8.60
CA SER A 161 15.30 1.60 8.26
C SER A 161 16.06 0.93 9.41
N GLN A 162 16.04 1.48 10.62
CA GLN A 162 16.76 0.89 11.75
C GLN A 162 16.00 -0.30 12.37
N CYS A 163 16.50 -1.51 12.16
CA CYS A 163 15.96 -2.72 12.81
C CYS A 163 17.04 -3.69 13.33
N HIS A 164 18.30 -3.24 13.41
CA HIS A 164 19.50 -4.02 13.77
C HIS A 164 19.92 -5.11 12.77
N LEU A 165 19.30 -5.19 11.59
CA LEU A 165 19.65 -6.11 10.51
C LEU A 165 19.80 -5.35 9.20
N SER A 166 20.62 -5.86 8.28
CA SER A 166 20.73 -5.37 6.90
C SER A 166 19.89 -6.19 5.92
N SER A 167 19.42 -7.36 6.32
CA SER A 167 18.57 -8.26 5.54
C SER A 167 17.38 -8.69 6.40
N VAL A 168 16.18 -8.61 5.83
CA VAL A 168 14.91 -8.92 6.50
C VAL A 168 14.16 -9.94 5.67
N LYS A 169 13.49 -10.90 6.33
CA LYS A 169 12.65 -11.89 5.66
C LYS A 169 11.55 -11.19 4.86
N GLY A 170 11.30 -11.69 3.65
CA GLY A 170 10.12 -11.32 2.88
C GLY A 170 8.85 -11.87 3.53
N PHE A 171 7.73 -11.27 3.16
CA PHE A 171 6.39 -11.64 3.59
C PHE A 171 5.39 -11.10 2.57
N MET A 172 4.33 -11.84 2.30
CA MET A 172 3.38 -11.55 1.22
C MET A 172 2.25 -10.65 1.70
N GLY A 173 1.48 -10.18 0.75
CA GLY A 173 0.25 -9.42 0.94
C GLY A 173 -0.43 -9.23 -0.41
N GLN A 174 -1.58 -8.55 -0.43
CA GLN A 174 -2.27 -8.22 -1.67
C GLN A 174 -1.41 -7.36 -2.62
N THR A 175 -0.60 -6.47 -2.03
CA THR A 175 0.56 -5.91 -2.72
C THR A 175 1.79 -6.41 -1.97
N THR A 176 2.48 -7.39 -2.55
CA THR A 176 3.64 -8.01 -1.91
C THR A 176 4.89 -7.14 -2.04
N ALA A 177 5.23 -6.68 -3.24
CA ALA A 177 6.39 -5.83 -3.46
C ALA A 177 6.19 -4.98 -4.72
N PHE A 178 7.00 -3.94 -4.91
CA PHE A 178 6.80 -2.98 -5.97
C PHE A 178 7.75 -3.21 -7.14
N SER A 179 7.21 -3.26 -8.35
CA SER A 179 8.01 -3.29 -9.58
C SER A 179 8.84 -2.02 -9.73
N LYS A 180 10.17 -2.12 -9.67
CA LYS A 180 11.07 -0.95 -9.66
C LYS A 180 10.92 -0.05 -10.88
N ASN A 181 10.55 -0.61 -12.03
CA ASN A 181 10.37 0.14 -13.27
C ASN A 181 9.15 1.09 -13.23
N LEU A 182 8.21 0.85 -12.31
CA LEU A 182 7.02 1.67 -12.11
C LEU A 182 7.19 2.69 -10.99
N ILE A 183 8.31 2.68 -10.26
CA ILE A 183 8.59 3.64 -9.20
C ILE A 183 9.13 4.93 -9.81
N LYS A 184 8.62 6.08 -9.36
CA LYS A 184 9.11 7.42 -9.75
C LYS A 184 10.58 7.61 -9.33
N ASN A 185 11.33 8.40 -10.08
CA ASN A 185 12.80 8.45 -9.91
C ASN A 185 13.22 9.14 -8.60
N GLU A 186 12.39 10.06 -8.13
CA GLU A 186 12.54 10.83 -6.89
C GLU A 186 12.20 10.03 -5.63
N VAL A 187 11.63 8.83 -5.77
CA VAL A 187 11.27 7.97 -4.64
C VAL A 187 12.52 7.29 -4.09
N ILE A 188 12.67 7.35 -2.77
CA ILE A 188 13.78 6.72 -2.06
C ILE A 188 13.42 5.26 -1.80
N VAL A 189 14.21 4.34 -2.36
CA VAL A 189 14.11 2.91 -2.04
C VAL A 189 14.92 2.65 -0.77
N MET A 190 14.25 2.24 0.31
CA MET A 190 14.85 1.93 1.60
C MET A 190 15.09 0.44 1.79
N GLY A 191 14.35 -0.42 1.09
CA GLY A 191 14.53 -1.87 1.12
C GLY A 191 14.15 -2.52 -0.20
N GLU A 192 14.96 -3.46 -0.69
CA GLU A 192 14.76 -4.09 -1.99
C GLU A 192 15.26 -5.54 -2.05
N ASN A 193 14.67 -6.32 -2.97
CA ASN A 193 15.27 -7.55 -3.45
C ASN A 193 15.86 -7.30 -4.84
N LYS A 194 17.18 -7.13 -4.88
CA LYS A 194 17.93 -6.81 -6.11
C LYS A 194 17.78 -7.89 -7.18
N THR A 195 17.84 -9.15 -6.78
CA THR A 195 17.77 -10.31 -7.69
C THR A 195 16.43 -10.37 -8.40
N GLN A 196 15.35 -10.01 -7.70
CA GLN A 196 13.98 -10.02 -8.25
C GLN A 196 13.58 -8.69 -8.90
N GLY A 197 14.42 -7.65 -8.81
CA GLY A 197 14.13 -6.35 -9.41
C GLY A 197 12.96 -5.60 -8.76
N GLU A 198 12.74 -5.81 -7.47
CA GLU A 198 11.59 -5.27 -6.74
C GLU A 198 12.00 -4.48 -5.49
N ALA A 199 11.23 -3.44 -5.16
CA ALA A 199 11.37 -2.70 -3.92
C ALA A 199 10.33 -3.18 -2.92
N LYS A 200 10.71 -3.31 -1.65
CA LYS A 200 9.79 -3.68 -0.57
C LYS A 200 9.36 -2.47 0.24
N TYR A 201 10.27 -1.52 0.44
CA TYR A 201 10.12 -0.44 1.39
C TYR A 201 10.60 0.86 0.74
N ILE A 202 9.69 1.80 0.54
CA ILE A 202 9.94 3.03 -0.21
C ILE A 202 9.42 4.25 0.54
N HIS A 203 10.07 5.39 0.34
CA HIS A 203 9.79 6.63 1.04
C HIS A 203 9.89 7.83 0.12
N GLY A 204 9.14 8.88 0.45
CA GLY A 204 9.24 10.15 -0.25
C GLY A 204 8.69 11.31 0.55
N THR A 205 8.78 12.48 -0.06
CA THR A 205 8.21 13.73 0.46
C THR A 205 7.08 14.19 -0.44
N PHE A 206 6.09 14.87 0.13
CA PHE A 206 5.07 15.55 -0.64
C PHE A 206 4.65 16.83 0.08
N GLY A 207 4.80 17.98 -0.58
CA GLY A 207 4.65 19.28 0.06
C GLY A 207 5.60 19.43 1.24
N LYS A 208 5.06 19.64 2.45
CA LYS A 208 5.84 19.77 3.69
C LYS A 208 5.95 18.47 4.48
N GLY A 209 5.25 17.41 4.07
CA GLY A 209 5.18 16.15 4.80
C GLY A 209 5.92 15.03 4.09
N THR A 210 5.77 13.83 4.65
CA THR A 210 6.45 12.62 4.18
C THR A 210 5.50 11.45 4.12
N TRP A 211 5.85 10.46 3.31
CA TRP A 211 5.08 9.24 3.16
C TRP A 211 6.01 8.03 3.04
N THR A 212 5.53 6.88 3.48
CA THR A 212 6.25 5.61 3.42
C THR A 212 5.30 4.50 3.02
N PHE A 213 5.65 3.75 1.98
CA PHE A 213 4.94 2.54 1.55
C PHE A 213 5.80 1.31 1.85
N TYR A 214 5.18 0.29 2.44
CA TYR A 214 5.85 -0.95 2.79
C TYR A 214 5.01 -2.15 2.32
N GLY A 215 5.49 -2.84 1.30
CA GLY A 215 4.82 -3.99 0.70
C GLY A 215 4.77 -5.19 1.64
N GLY A 216 3.76 -6.04 1.43
CA GLY A 216 3.43 -7.16 2.30
C GLY A 216 2.46 -6.79 3.42
N HIS A 217 2.01 -7.81 4.15
CA HIS A 217 1.01 -7.67 5.19
C HIS A 217 1.54 -7.90 6.61
N ASP A 218 1.90 -9.14 6.94
CA ASP A 218 2.39 -9.54 8.27
C ASP A 218 3.85 -10.01 8.16
N PRO A 219 4.82 -9.36 8.80
CA PRO A 219 6.22 -9.76 8.70
C PRO A 219 6.59 -11.12 9.31
N GLU A 220 5.73 -11.70 10.15
CA GLU A 220 5.99 -12.98 10.83
C GLU A 220 4.99 -14.08 10.42
N ASP A 221 4.15 -13.78 9.43
CA ASP A 221 3.29 -14.73 8.73
C ASP A 221 3.45 -14.52 7.22
N TYR A 222 4.14 -15.46 6.57
CA TYR A 222 4.64 -15.26 5.21
C TYR A 222 3.53 -15.09 4.17
N GLU A 223 2.39 -15.79 4.29
CA GLU A 223 1.29 -15.70 3.30
C GLU A 223 0.10 -14.91 3.83
N HIS A 224 -0.24 -15.09 5.11
CA HIS A 224 -1.37 -14.50 5.80
C HIS A 224 -2.69 -14.56 5.02
N PHE A 225 -3.29 -15.74 4.95
CA PHE A 225 -4.61 -15.93 4.37
C PHE A 225 -5.72 -15.39 5.26
N VAL A 226 -6.84 -14.98 4.65
CA VAL A 226 -8.00 -14.35 5.34
C VAL A 226 -8.57 -15.19 6.49
N THR A 227 -8.37 -16.51 6.47
CA THR A 227 -8.90 -17.45 7.48
C THR A 227 -7.90 -17.87 8.55
N GLU A 228 -6.65 -17.39 8.48
CA GLU A 228 -5.62 -17.72 9.45
C GLU A 228 -5.79 -16.94 10.76
N ASP A 229 -5.32 -17.54 11.84
CA ASP A 229 -5.34 -16.91 13.16
C ASP A 229 -4.37 -15.72 13.19
N PRO A 230 -4.66 -14.66 13.98
CA PRO A 230 -3.73 -13.55 14.12
C PRO A 230 -2.38 -14.00 14.69
N THR A 231 -1.29 -13.43 14.16
CA THR A 231 0.06 -13.68 14.67
C THR A 231 0.20 -13.31 16.14
N ASP A 232 0.69 -14.24 16.97
CA ASP A 232 1.01 -13.99 18.37
C ASP A 232 2.34 -13.24 18.50
N LEU A 233 2.26 -11.92 18.66
CA LEU A 233 3.43 -11.04 18.80
C LEU A 233 4.35 -11.39 19.97
N ASN A 234 3.87 -12.13 20.99
CA ASN A 234 4.72 -12.56 22.11
C ASN A 234 5.81 -13.55 21.65
N LEU A 235 5.59 -14.25 20.54
CA LEU A 235 6.55 -15.18 19.94
C LEU A 235 7.63 -14.45 19.11
N HIS A 236 7.43 -13.17 18.80
CA HIS A 236 8.29 -12.41 17.89
C HIS A 236 8.84 -11.08 18.47
N PRO A 237 9.39 -11.05 19.70
CA PRO A 237 9.81 -9.82 20.37
C PRO A 237 10.96 -9.07 19.67
N ASN A 238 11.67 -9.74 18.76
CA ASN A 238 12.80 -9.20 18.02
C ASN A 238 12.56 -9.13 16.50
N SER A 239 11.30 -9.23 16.05
CA SER A 239 10.97 -9.15 14.63
C SER A 239 11.50 -7.87 13.99
N ALA A 240 12.37 -8.01 12.99
CA ALA A 240 12.89 -6.88 12.24
C ALA A 240 11.79 -6.21 11.40
N GLY A 241 10.91 -7.01 10.78
CA GLY A 241 9.83 -6.48 9.96
C GLY A 241 8.82 -5.67 10.79
N TYR A 242 8.43 -6.15 11.97
CA TYR A 242 7.58 -5.36 12.88
C TYR A 242 8.28 -4.11 13.41
N ARG A 243 9.60 -4.16 13.66
CA ARG A 243 10.36 -2.94 14.02
C ARG A 243 10.30 -1.87 12.93
N LEU A 244 10.39 -2.25 11.66
CA LEU A 244 10.23 -1.29 10.56
C LEU A 244 8.83 -0.66 10.54
N ILE A 245 7.77 -1.44 10.81
CA ILE A 245 6.41 -0.91 10.98
C ILE A 245 6.35 0.07 12.15
N LEU A 246 6.86 -0.33 13.32
CA LEU A 246 6.84 0.49 14.53
C LEU A 246 7.64 1.78 14.37
N ASN A 247 8.76 1.78 13.64
CA ASN A 247 9.51 2.99 13.35
C ASN A 247 8.64 4.05 12.65
N ASN A 248 7.78 3.63 11.73
CA ASN A 248 6.83 4.54 11.05
C ASN A 248 5.75 5.06 11.98
N ILE A 249 5.40 4.36 13.06
CA ILE A 249 4.36 4.78 14.00
C ILE A 249 4.96 5.66 15.12
N LEU A 250 6.09 5.25 15.67
CA LEU A 250 6.67 5.81 16.89
C LEU A 250 7.47 7.09 16.63
N PHE A 251 8.27 7.16 15.55
CA PHE A 251 9.08 8.35 15.30
C PHE A 251 8.26 9.59 14.96
N PRO A 252 7.21 9.51 14.12
CA PRO A 252 6.34 10.67 13.88
C PRO A 252 5.54 11.11 15.11
N ALA A 253 5.23 10.18 16.02
CA ALA A 253 4.51 10.46 17.27
C ALA A 253 5.41 11.06 18.38
N ALA A 254 6.73 11.00 18.24
CA ALA A 254 7.67 11.46 19.25
C ALA A 254 7.65 13.01 19.37
N LYS A 255 7.18 13.52 20.51
CA LYS A 255 7.21 14.96 20.80
C LYS A 255 8.65 15.45 20.94
N LYS A 256 9.05 16.46 20.17
CA LYS A 256 10.33 17.16 20.39
C LYS A 256 10.31 17.79 21.79
N LYS A 257 11.28 17.38 22.63
CA LYS A 257 11.54 18.06 23.90
C LYS A 257 11.99 19.49 23.57
N LYS A 258 11.30 20.51 24.10
CA LYS A 258 11.76 21.90 23.93
C LYS A 258 13.18 22.00 24.48
N GLN A 259 14.12 22.45 23.67
CA GLN A 259 15.46 22.75 24.16
C GLN A 259 15.32 23.85 25.22
N LYS A 260 15.96 23.66 26.37
CA LYS A 260 16.03 24.73 27.36
C LYS A 260 16.91 25.82 26.77
N THR A 261 16.31 26.96 26.47
CA THR A 261 17.01 28.24 26.28
C THR A 261 17.53 28.73 27.61
#